data_AF-A0A8E2EWD3-F1
#
_entry.id   AF-A0A8E2EWD3-F1
#
_cell.length_a   1.000
_cell.length_b   1.000
_cell.length_c   1.000
_cell.angle_alpha   90.00
_cell.angle_beta   90.00
_cell.angle_gamma   90.00
#
_symmetry.space_group_name_H-M   'P 1'
#
loop_
_entity.id
_entity.type
_entity.pdbx_description
1 polymer ?
#
loop_
_entity_poly.entity_id
_entity_poly.type
_entity_poly.pdbx_seq_one_letter_code
_entity_poly.pdbx_strand_id
1 'polypeptide(L)'
;MNSYWAQQECKVVPACVVRPRDVHQLCTVVTVFKREHDKQNKQTDEKRETTGGLFAIRSGGHSPISGAASINGGVLIDLSLFREVTPFEDGSGVVIGAGAK
;
A
#
# COMPACT_ATOMS: atom_id res chain seq x y z
N MET A 1 8.39 14.87 -11.61
CA MET A 1 9.01 13.58 -12.01
C MET A 1 8.06 12.47 -11.58
N ASN A 2 7.61 11.65 -12.52
CA ASN A 2 6.60 10.60 -12.29
C ASN A 2 7.07 9.61 -11.23
N SER A 3 6.37 9.55 -10.09
CA SER A 3 6.61 8.55 -9.03
C SER A 3 6.15 7.14 -9.40
N TYR A 4 5.58 6.96 -10.59
CA TYR A 4 5.10 5.69 -11.11
C TYR A 4 5.96 5.25 -12.28
N TRP A 5 6.31 3.97 -12.25
CA TRP A 5 6.99 3.31 -13.37
C TRP A 5 6.02 3.00 -14.50
N ALA A 6 4.88 2.38 -14.19
CA ALA A 6 3.82 2.11 -15.15
C ALA A 6 2.93 3.34 -15.32
N GLN A 7 2.83 3.85 -16.55
CA GLN A 7 2.12 5.11 -16.82
C GLN A 7 0.61 5.00 -16.64
N GLN A 8 0.02 3.79 -16.73
CA GLN A 8 -1.39 3.59 -16.39
C GLN A 8 -1.69 3.92 -14.91
N GLU A 9 -0.73 3.68 -14.01
CA GLU A 9 -0.92 3.89 -12.56
C GLU A 9 -0.95 5.39 -12.21
N CYS A 10 -0.33 6.25 -13.03
CA CYS A 10 -0.48 7.71 -12.91
C CYS A 10 -1.91 8.19 -13.18
N LYS A 11 -2.71 7.43 -13.94
CA LYS A 11 -4.08 7.80 -14.30
C LYS A 11 -5.09 7.38 -13.24
N VAL A 12 -4.68 6.50 -12.32
CA VAL A 12 -5.51 6.02 -11.20
C VAL A 12 -5.31 6.98 -10.03
N VAL A 13 -6.41 7.60 -9.57
CA VAL A 13 -6.39 8.64 -8.55
C VAL A 13 -6.82 8.07 -7.19
N PRO A 14 -5.88 7.88 -6.24
CA PRO A 14 -6.23 7.50 -4.88
C PRO A 14 -6.89 8.66 -4.15
N ALA A 15 -7.77 8.35 -3.19
CA ALA A 15 -8.37 9.36 -2.32
C ALA A 15 -7.33 10.00 -1.39
N CYS A 16 -6.36 9.20 -0.90
CA CYS A 16 -5.19 9.72 -0.20
C CYS A 16 -3.99 8.77 -0.33
N VAL A 17 -2.80 9.30 -0.04
CA VAL A 17 -1.54 8.53 -0.01
C VAL A 17 -0.96 8.61 1.39
N VAL A 18 -0.77 7.45 2.03
CA VAL A 18 -0.11 7.33 3.34
C VAL A 18 1.29 6.76 3.17
N ARG A 19 2.28 7.42 3.79
CA ARG A 19 3.70 7.03 3.74
C ARG A 19 4.22 6.77 5.16
N PRO A 20 4.01 5.57 5.71
CA PRO A 20 4.53 5.24 7.03
C PRO A 20 6.06 5.27 7.03
N ARG A 21 6.66 5.72 8.14
CA ARG A 21 8.12 5.76 8.33
C ARG A 21 8.67 4.57 9.10
N ASP A 22 7.80 3.87 9.83
CA ASP A 22 8.15 2.78 10.72
C ASP A 22 6.99 1.78 10.81
N VAL A 23 7.28 0.62 11.43
CA VAL A 23 6.31 -0.48 11.57
C VAL A 23 5.11 -0.07 12.44
N HIS A 24 5.28 0.82 13.43
CA HIS A 24 4.18 1.25 14.29
C HIS A 24 3.16 2.09 13.51
N GLN A 25 3.62 2.99 12.64
CA GLN A 25 2.78 3.76 11.75
C GLN A 25 2.05 2.85 10.75
N LEU A 26 2.77 1.86 10.17
CA LEU A 26 2.16 0.90 9.25
C LEU A 26 1.07 0.05 9.95
N CYS A 27 1.36 -0.45 11.16
CA CYS A 27 0.38 -1.18 11.97
C CYS A 27 -0.86 -0.34 12.30
N THR A 28 -0.68 0.95 12.59
CA THR A 28 -1.80 1.88 12.82
C THR A 28 -2.67 2.00 11.58
N VAL A 29 -2.06 2.18 10.40
CA VAL A 29 -2.76 2.26 9.11
C VAL A 29 -3.58 0.98 8.86
N VAL A 30 -2.97 -0.20 9.01
CA VAL A 30 -3.66 -1.50 8.83
C VAL A 30 -4.80 -1.67 9.83
N THR A 31 -4.62 -1.23 11.08
CA THR A 31 -5.66 -1.30 12.12
C THR A 31 -6.87 -0.43 11.75
N VAL A 32 -6.65 0.75 11.19
CA VAL A 32 -7.73 1.63 10.70
C VAL A 32 -8.51 0.93 9.57
N PHE A 33 -7.81 0.33 8.59
CA PHE A 33 -8.48 -0.38 7.49
C PHE A 33 -9.25 -1.61 7.97
N LYS A 34 -8.73 -2.35 8.96
CA LYS A 34 -9.45 -3.48 9.55
C LYS A 34 -10.77 -3.04 10.18
N ARG A 35 -10.76 -1.95 10.95
CA ARG A 35 -11.97 -1.39 11.56
C ARG A 35 -12.99 -0.98 10.51
N GLU A 36 -12.55 -0.37 9.42
CA GLU A 36 -13.42 0.04 8.32
C GLU A 36 -14.02 -1.15 7.58
N HIS A 37 -13.20 -2.14 7.23
CA HIS A 37 -13.65 -3.40 6.63
C HIS A 37 -14.69 -4.11 7.50
N ASP A 38 -14.50 -4.14 8.82
CA ASP A 38 -15.44 -4.76 9.75
C ASP A 38 -16.77 -4.01 9.83
N LYS A 39 -16.78 -2.68 9.68
CA LYS A 39 -18.03 -1.90 9.62
C LYS A 39 -18.80 -2.21 8.35
N GLN A 40 -18.11 -2.24 7.20
CA GLN A 40 -18.74 -2.52 5.91
C GLN A 40 -19.34 -3.93 5.87
N ASN A 41 -18.66 -4.93 6.43
CA ASN A 41 -19.17 -6.31 6.49
C ASN A 41 -20.38 -6.50 7.41
N LYS A 42 -20.56 -5.64 8.43
CA LYS A 42 -21.73 -5.70 9.32
C LYS A 42 -22.96 -5.02 8.73
N GLN A 43 -22.78 -4.16 7.72
CA GLN A 43 -23.87 -3.42 7.09
C GLN A 43 -24.51 -4.18 5.91
N THR A 44 -24.01 -5.35 5.52
CA THR A 44 -24.49 -6.06 4.33
C THR A 44 -25.50 -7.18 4.64
N ASP A 45 -26.78 -6.82 4.86
CA ASP A 45 -27.91 -7.72 4.56
C ASP A 45 -28.53 -7.43 3.17
N GLU A 46 -28.23 -6.26 2.57
CA GLU A 46 -28.73 -5.89 1.24
C GLU A 46 -27.56 -5.60 0.29
N LYS A 47 -27.54 -6.32 -0.84
CA LYS A 47 -26.66 -6.19 -2.02
C LYS A 47 -25.31 -5.52 -1.76
N ARG A 48 -24.29 -6.35 -1.56
CA ARG A 48 -22.86 -6.00 -1.71
C ARG A 48 -22.63 -5.48 -3.13
N GLU A 49 -22.87 -4.19 -3.35
CA GLU A 49 -22.23 -3.47 -4.43
C GLU A 49 -20.73 -3.67 -4.19
N THR A 50 -20.00 -4.12 -5.21
CA THR A 50 -18.54 -4.30 -5.13
C THR A 50 -17.92 -2.93 -4.88
N THR A 51 -17.88 -2.51 -3.62
CA THR A 51 -17.13 -1.35 -3.19
C THR A 51 -15.68 -1.63 -3.55
N GLY A 52 -15.09 -0.74 -4.36
CA GLY A 52 -13.67 -0.83 -4.69
C GLY A 52 -12.86 -1.03 -3.40
N GLY A 53 -11.75 -1.79 -3.50
CA GLY A 53 -10.94 -2.13 -2.34
C GLY A 53 -10.57 -0.91 -1.47
N LEU A 54 -10.44 -1.11 -0.16
CA LEU A 54 -10.14 -0.02 0.78
C LEU A 54 -8.78 0.64 0.52
N PHE A 55 -7.79 -0.17 0.14
CA PHE A 55 -6.42 0.29 -0.06
C PHE A 55 -5.66 -0.58 -1.07
N ALA A 56 -4.56 -0.02 -1.59
CA ALA A 56 -3.51 -0.75 -2.30
C ALA A 56 -2.14 -0.47 -1.65
N ILE A 57 -1.18 -1.37 -1.85
CA ILE A 57 0.18 -1.23 -1.32
C ILE A 57 1.16 -1.07 -2.47
N ARG A 58 1.94 0.01 -2.45
CA ARG A 58 3.03 0.26 -3.39
C ARG A 58 4.38 0.18 -2.69
N SER A 59 5.17 -0.79 -3.13
CA SER A 59 6.61 -0.92 -2.88
C SER A 59 7.37 -0.14 -3.97
N GLY A 60 8.08 -0.81 -4.89
CA GLY A 60 8.80 -0.17 -5.99
C GLY A 60 7.88 0.39 -7.09
N GLY A 61 6.68 -0.20 -7.25
CA GLY A 61 5.68 0.23 -8.23
C GLY A 61 5.93 -0.23 -9.67
N HIS A 62 6.73 -1.29 -9.86
CA HIS A 62 7.11 -1.83 -11.17
C HIS A 62 6.13 -2.89 -11.72
N SER A 63 5.03 -3.15 -11.02
CA SER A 63 4.02 -4.08 -11.53
C SER A 63 3.40 -3.53 -12.82
N PRO A 64 3.34 -4.31 -13.92
CA PRO A 64 2.64 -3.90 -15.13
C PRO A 64 1.11 -4.08 -15.02
N ILE A 65 0.63 -4.69 -13.94
CA ILE A 65 -0.80 -4.95 -13.73
C ILE A 65 -1.50 -3.66 -13.30
N SER A 66 -2.59 -3.32 -13.99
CA SER A 66 -3.38 -2.12 -13.68
C SER A 66 -3.95 -2.20 -12.26
N GLY A 67 -3.80 -1.12 -11.48
CA GLY A 67 -4.24 -1.04 -10.10
C GLY A 67 -3.35 -1.78 -9.10
N ALA A 68 -2.19 -2.29 -9.52
CA ALA A 68 -1.26 -2.95 -8.61
C ALA A 68 -0.33 -1.98 -7.87
N ALA A 69 -0.18 -0.74 -8.34
CA ALA A 69 0.65 0.27 -7.69
C ALA A 69 -0.13 1.57 -7.35
N SER A 70 -1.44 1.58 -7.59
CA SER A 70 -2.36 2.66 -7.28
C SER A 70 -3.76 2.09 -7.04
N ILE A 71 -4.70 2.92 -6.58
CA ILE A 71 -6.09 2.52 -6.38
C ILE A 71 -7.01 3.69 -6.65
N ASN A 72 -8.16 3.46 -7.28
CA ASN A 72 -9.13 4.52 -7.54
C ASN A 72 -10.04 4.71 -6.34
N GLY A 73 -10.08 5.91 -5.76
CA GLY A 73 -10.95 6.25 -4.62
C GLY A 73 -10.59 5.57 -3.29
N GLY A 74 -9.68 4.60 -3.27
CA GLY A 74 -9.12 3.99 -2.06
C GLY A 74 -7.87 4.72 -1.56
N VAL A 75 -7.26 4.16 -0.51
CA VAL A 75 -6.01 4.68 0.07
C VAL A 75 -4.79 3.97 -0.51
N LEU A 76 -3.79 4.72 -0.97
CA LEU A 76 -2.51 4.13 -1.36
C LEU A 76 -1.54 4.12 -0.18
N ILE A 77 -1.10 2.94 0.26
CA ILE A 77 0.00 2.76 1.20
C ILE A 77 1.30 2.73 0.41
N ASP A 78 2.11 3.77 0.53
CA ASP A 78 3.39 3.89 -0.16
C ASP A 78 4.55 3.59 0.82
N LEU A 79 5.23 2.48 0.57
CA LEU A 79 6.32 1.94 1.39
C LEU A 79 7.70 2.48 0.98
N SER A 80 7.79 3.50 0.12
CA SER A 80 9.07 4.08 -0.35
C SER A 80 9.98 4.61 0.77
N LEU A 81 9.48 4.80 1.99
CA LEU A 81 10.29 5.21 3.14
C LEU A 81 10.94 4.02 3.87
N PHE A 82 10.47 2.79 3.64
CA PHE A 82 11.11 1.55 4.12
C PHE A 82 12.24 1.15 3.17
N ARG A 83 13.25 2.02 3.03
CA ARG A 83 14.30 1.92 2.00
C ARG A 83 15.66 1.43 2.51
N GLU A 84 15.73 1.04 3.77
CA GLU A 84 16.97 0.60 4.40
C GLU A 84 17.37 -0.80 3.92
N VAL A 85 18.69 -1.02 3.83
CA VAL A 85 19.31 -2.30 3.54
C VAL A 85 20.33 -2.55 4.64
N THR A 86 20.07 -3.54 5.47
CA THR A 86 20.82 -3.77 6.70
C THR A 86 21.40 -5.19 6.68
N PRO A 87 22.68 -5.36 6.30
CA PRO A 87 23.37 -6.64 6.41
C PRO A 87 23.46 -7.07 7.88
N PHE A 88 23.45 -8.38 8.13
CA PHE A 88 23.78 -8.93 9.44
C PHE A 88 25.28 -8.83 9.71
N GLU A 89 25.65 -8.64 10.97
CA GLU A 89 27.06 -8.49 11.37
C GLU A 89 27.92 -9.69 11.01
N ASP A 90 27.33 -10.90 11.01
CA ASP A 90 27.99 -12.16 10.67
C ASP A 90 28.04 -12.45 9.15
N GLY A 91 27.45 -11.57 8.33
CA GLY A 91 27.36 -11.72 6.87
C GLY A 91 26.42 -12.84 6.40
N SER A 92 25.65 -13.46 7.30
CA SER A 92 24.76 -14.58 6.94
C SER A 92 23.52 -14.16 6.15
N GLY A 93 23.18 -12.87 6.19
CA GLY A 93 21.98 -12.35 5.55
C GLY A 93 21.90 -10.84 5.51
N VAL A 94 20.76 -10.38 4.98
CA VAL A 94 20.45 -8.95 4.83
C VAL A 94 18.95 -8.73 4.99
N VAL A 95 18.59 -7.68 5.72
CA VAL A 95 17.22 -7.17 5.77
C VAL A 95 17.07 -6.13 4.66
N ILE A 96 16.12 -6.33 3.76
CA ILE A 96 15.83 -5.41 2.67
C ILE A 96 14.45 -4.81 2.92
N GLY A 97 14.41 -3.49 3.09
CA GLY A 97 13.16 -2.76 3.21
C GLY A 97 12.34 -2.80 1.93
N ALA A 98 11.02 -2.88 2.07
CA ALA A 98 10.10 -3.00 0.93
C ALA A 98 10.15 -1.82 -0.05
N GLY A 99 10.72 -0.68 0.31
CA GLY A 99 10.91 0.49 -0.54
C GLY A 99 12.29 0.61 -1.18
N ALA A 100 13.21 -0.33 -0.95
CA ALA A 100 14.55 -0.32 -1.52
C ALA A 100 14.51 -0.44 -3.07
N LYS A 101 15.38 0.29 -3.77
CA LYS A 101 15.49 0.37 -5.23
C LYS A 101 16.95 0.45 -5.67
#